data_AF-Q2RWS7-F1
#
_entry.id   AF-Q2RWS7-F1
#
_cell.length_a   1.000
_cell.length_b   1.000
_cell.length_c   1.000
_cell.angle_alpha   90.00
_cell.angle_beta   90.00
_cell.angle_gamma   90.00
#
_symmetry.space_group_name_H-M   'P 1'
#
loop_
_entity.id
_entity.type
_entity.pdbx_description
1 polymer ?
#
loop_
_entity_poly.entity_id
_entity_poly.type
_entity_poly.pdbx_seq_one_letter_code
_entity_poly.pdbx_strand_id
1 'polypeptide(L)'
;MSDIGVPMLYTLFVWWFGTGAVLFLDGLPRHTFKWTMLGATVLFGAGLWGLHATADNTSVGATYSAFTCGFLIWAWQEVSFYTGWVTGPRKVCCPPGCRGWKHFLHALHANLWHELSMALSAALVVWLTWGAPNQVGTWTFMVLWWMHESARLNVLFGVRNLNAEFLPEHLAHMKGFLTQKPINLLFPISVTASTVALVVMVMQASDPATSGHHTAGLAMLGALLGLAIIEHWFLILPLPFAELWGWYMRSRERWRTTGPTPPAAPPPSSFAGAAAPVTPGPRAAAKCQVSSVES
;
A
#
# COMPACT_ATOMS: atom_id res chain seq x y z
N MET A 1 -1.14 29.74 -14.63
CA MET A 1 -0.62 29.28 -13.32
C MET A 1 -1.68 28.55 -12.50
N SER A 2 -2.95 28.99 -12.52
CA SER A 2 -4.09 28.28 -11.91
C SER A 2 -4.28 26.85 -12.43
N ASP A 3 -3.97 26.63 -13.72
CA ASP A 3 -4.34 25.41 -14.46
C ASP A 3 -3.53 24.17 -14.04
N ILE A 4 -2.40 24.37 -13.36
CA ILE A 4 -1.57 23.30 -12.80
C ILE A 4 -1.71 23.24 -11.27
N GLY A 5 -1.73 24.41 -10.60
CA GLY A 5 -1.74 24.46 -9.14
C GLY A 5 -2.97 23.81 -8.50
N VAL A 6 -4.17 24.06 -9.05
CA VAL A 6 -5.41 23.46 -8.54
C VAL A 6 -5.42 21.94 -8.66
N PRO A 7 -5.10 21.32 -9.82
CA PRO A 7 -5.03 19.86 -9.92
C PRO A 7 -3.97 19.22 -9.01
N MET A 8 -2.81 19.86 -8.82
CA MET A 8 -1.80 19.36 -7.87
C MET A 8 -2.31 19.38 -6.42
N LEU A 9 -2.94 20.47 -5.98
CA LEU A 9 -3.52 20.57 -4.63
C LEU A 9 -4.64 19.56 -4.42
N TYR A 10 -5.47 19.36 -5.45
CA TYR A 10 -6.51 18.33 -5.42
C TYR A 10 -5.92 16.93 -5.27
N THR A 11 -4.86 16.62 -6.01
CA THR A 11 -4.15 15.33 -5.89
C THR A 11 -3.57 15.12 -4.50
N LEU A 12 -2.91 16.15 -3.96
CA LEU A 12 -2.38 16.12 -2.61
C LEU A 12 -3.48 15.88 -1.57
N PHE A 13 -4.63 16.54 -1.73
CA PHE A 13 -5.81 16.32 -0.89
C PHE A 13 -6.29 14.86 -0.97
N VAL A 14 -6.55 14.34 -2.17
CA VAL A 14 -7.03 12.97 -2.37
C VAL A 14 -6.06 11.96 -1.79
N TRP A 15 -4.75 12.13 -2.04
CA TRP A 15 -3.72 11.26 -1.50
C TRP A 15 -3.64 11.33 0.03
N TRP A 16 -3.59 12.54 0.62
CA TRP A 16 -3.46 12.72 2.06
C TRP A 16 -4.62 12.11 2.83
N PHE A 17 -5.85 12.41 2.40
CA PHE A 17 -7.06 11.89 3.03
C PHE A 17 -7.28 10.41 2.70
N GLY A 18 -6.92 9.96 1.51
CA GLY A 18 -6.96 8.54 1.13
C GLY A 18 -6.07 7.68 2.02
N THR A 19 -4.79 8.06 2.18
CA THR A 19 -3.85 7.38 3.06
C THR A 19 -4.33 7.41 4.52
N GLY A 20 -4.82 8.56 4.99
CA GLY A 20 -5.40 8.68 6.33
C GLY A 20 -6.61 7.77 6.54
N ALA A 21 -7.52 7.69 5.57
CA ALA A 21 -8.70 6.85 5.62
C ALA A 21 -8.33 5.36 5.68
N VAL A 22 -7.38 4.90 4.87
CA VAL A 22 -6.91 3.49 4.91
C VAL A 22 -6.34 3.15 6.28
N LEU A 23 -5.48 4.01 6.85
CA LEU A 23 -4.89 3.80 8.17
C LEU A 23 -5.94 3.82 9.29
N PHE A 24 -6.96 4.68 9.19
CA PHE A 24 -8.09 4.69 10.11
C PHE A 24 -8.90 3.38 10.05
N LEU A 25 -9.21 2.94 8.83
CA LEU A 25 -10.00 1.74 8.56
C LEU A 25 -9.30 0.48 9.06
N ASP A 26 -7.99 0.40 8.89
CA ASP A 26 -7.17 -0.68 9.44
C ASP A 26 -7.11 -0.66 10.99
N GLY A 27 -7.20 0.52 11.60
CA GLY A 27 -7.22 0.67 13.05
C GLY A 27 -8.52 0.25 13.74
N LEU A 28 -9.60 0.00 12.98
CA LEU A 28 -10.90 -0.39 13.54
C LEU A 28 -10.94 -1.86 14.02
N PRO A 29 -11.86 -2.21 14.93
CA PRO A 29 -12.03 -3.60 15.38
C PRO A 29 -12.42 -4.55 14.24
N ARG A 30 -11.94 -5.80 14.26
CA ARG A 30 -12.19 -6.79 13.20
C ARG A 30 -13.67 -7.01 12.83
N HIS A 31 -14.61 -6.78 13.75
CA HIS A 31 -16.04 -6.94 13.46
C HIS A 31 -16.57 -5.88 12.47
N THR A 32 -15.92 -4.71 12.37
CA THR A 32 -16.32 -3.64 11.44
C THR A 32 -15.81 -3.89 10.02
N PHE A 33 -14.81 -4.78 9.83
CA PHE A 33 -14.17 -5.00 8.54
C PHE A 33 -15.14 -5.42 7.44
N LYS A 34 -16.23 -6.13 7.78
CA LYS A 34 -17.29 -6.49 6.83
C LYS A 34 -18.01 -5.25 6.28
N TRP A 35 -18.27 -4.27 7.14
CA TRP A 35 -18.90 -3.01 6.76
C TRP A 35 -17.94 -2.11 5.98
N THR A 36 -16.68 -2.06 6.39
CA THR A 36 -15.60 -1.40 5.65
C THR A 36 -15.50 -1.95 4.23
N MET A 37 -15.47 -3.27 4.08
CA MET A 37 -15.39 -3.91 2.76
C MET A 37 -16.67 -3.73 1.94
N LEU A 38 -17.85 -3.72 2.56
CA LEU A 38 -19.09 -3.38 1.86
C LEU A 38 -19.03 -1.95 1.28
N GLY A 39 -18.64 -0.97 2.11
CA GLY A 39 -18.50 0.42 1.68
C GLY A 39 -17.45 0.58 0.58
N ALA A 40 -16.27 -0.06 0.75
CA ALA A 40 -15.24 -0.05 -0.27
C ALA A 40 -15.74 -0.67 -1.60
N THR A 41 -16.50 -1.77 -1.55
CA THR A 41 -17.01 -2.45 -2.76
C THR A 41 -18.05 -1.60 -3.49
N VAL A 42 -18.89 -0.86 -2.76
CA VAL A 42 -19.81 0.13 -3.35
C VAL A 42 -19.02 1.24 -4.04
N LEU A 43 -17.97 1.76 -3.40
CA LEU A 43 -17.09 2.78 -4.00
C LEU A 43 -16.34 2.26 -5.23
N PHE A 44 -15.93 0.99 -5.22
CA PHE A 44 -15.31 0.34 -6.37
C PHE A 44 -16.27 0.29 -7.56
N GLY A 45 -17.51 -0.16 -7.34
CA GLY A 45 -18.55 -0.18 -8.39
C GLY A 45 -18.88 1.22 -8.91
N ALA A 46 -18.99 2.21 -8.02
CA ALA A 46 -19.19 3.61 -8.39
C ALA A 46 -18.00 4.18 -9.17
N GLY A 47 -16.78 3.80 -8.82
CA GLY A 47 -15.56 4.17 -9.53
C GLY A 47 -15.53 3.60 -10.95
N LEU A 48 -15.87 2.31 -11.13
CA LEU A 48 -15.95 1.70 -12.45
C LEU A 48 -17.02 2.37 -13.33
N TRP A 49 -18.20 2.63 -12.77
CA TRP A 49 -19.26 3.33 -13.49
C TRP A 49 -18.87 4.75 -13.86
N GLY A 50 -18.30 5.51 -12.92
CA GLY A 50 -17.83 6.87 -13.16
C GLY A 50 -16.70 6.94 -14.18
N LEU A 51 -15.78 5.96 -14.16
CA LEU A 51 -14.71 5.85 -15.15
C LEU A 51 -15.28 5.62 -16.56
N HIS A 52 -16.22 4.70 -16.70
CA HIS A 52 -16.89 4.45 -17.98
C HIS A 52 -17.66 5.69 -18.47
N ALA A 53 -18.40 6.35 -17.57
CA ALA A 53 -19.18 7.56 -17.89
C ALA A 53 -18.31 8.77 -18.29
N THR A 54 -17.04 8.80 -17.88
CA THR A 54 -16.11 9.91 -18.17
C THR A 54 -15.13 9.61 -19.31
N ALA A 55 -15.12 8.38 -19.83
CA ALA A 55 -14.16 7.91 -20.83
C ALA A 55 -14.18 8.75 -22.13
N ASP A 56 -15.37 9.06 -22.64
CA ASP A 56 -15.55 9.83 -23.89
C ASP A 56 -15.66 11.35 -23.68
N ASN A 57 -15.49 11.83 -22.44
CA ASN A 57 -15.65 13.23 -22.09
C ASN A 57 -14.28 13.89 -21.80
N THR A 58 -13.90 14.85 -22.63
CA THR A 58 -12.63 15.60 -22.53
C THR A 58 -12.77 16.95 -21.83
N SER A 59 -13.82 17.15 -21.03
CA SER A 59 -13.93 18.32 -20.16
C SER A 59 -13.00 18.19 -18.96
N VAL A 60 -12.59 19.34 -18.39
CA VAL A 60 -11.77 19.37 -17.17
C VAL A 60 -12.48 18.64 -16.02
N GLY A 61 -13.80 18.83 -15.84
CA GLY A 61 -14.56 18.13 -14.81
C GLY A 61 -14.48 16.60 -14.95
N ALA A 62 -14.61 16.08 -16.17
CA ALA A 62 -14.48 14.65 -16.43
C ALA A 62 -13.06 14.13 -16.14
N THR A 63 -12.02 14.95 -16.34
CA THR A 63 -10.64 14.62 -15.94
C THR A 63 -10.52 14.39 -14.43
N TYR A 64 -11.06 15.29 -13.60
CA TYR A 64 -11.04 15.15 -12.14
C TYR A 64 -11.85 13.94 -11.67
N SER A 65 -13.02 13.73 -12.27
CA SER A 65 -13.85 12.56 -11.99
C SER A 65 -13.15 11.27 -12.36
N ALA A 66 -12.52 11.18 -13.54
CA ALA A 66 -11.78 10.00 -13.98
C ALA A 66 -10.58 9.71 -13.06
N PHE A 67 -9.82 10.74 -12.67
CA PHE A 67 -8.74 10.61 -11.67
C PHE A 67 -9.26 10.01 -10.35
N THR A 68 -10.34 10.58 -9.81
CA THR A 68 -10.95 10.12 -8.56
C THR A 68 -11.43 8.68 -8.67
N CYS A 69 -12.05 8.32 -9.79
CA CYS A 69 -12.50 6.95 -10.05
C CYS A 69 -11.33 5.97 -10.07
N GLY A 70 -10.24 6.29 -10.78
CA GLY A 70 -9.02 5.48 -10.78
C GLY A 70 -8.44 5.29 -9.38
N PHE A 71 -8.42 6.36 -8.57
CA PHE A 71 -7.99 6.30 -7.18
C PHE A 71 -8.91 5.43 -6.30
N LEU A 72 -10.22 5.54 -6.43
CA LEU A 72 -11.19 4.73 -5.66
C LEU A 72 -11.10 3.24 -6.00
N ILE A 73 -10.93 2.91 -7.29
CA ILE A 73 -10.73 1.53 -7.75
C ILE A 73 -9.47 0.95 -7.10
N TRP A 74 -8.37 1.71 -7.05
CA TRP A 74 -7.15 1.31 -6.35
C TRP A 74 -7.34 1.22 -4.82
N ALA A 75 -8.05 2.17 -4.21
CA ALA A 75 -8.26 2.19 -2.76
C ALA A 75 -8.99 0.93 -2.26
N TRP A 76 -9.88 0.35 -3.07
CA TRP A 76 -10.49 -0.94 -2.75
C TRP A 76 -9.46 -2.06 -2.59
N GLN A 77 -8.42 -2.08 -3.43
CA GLN A 77 -7.35 -3.07 -3.37
C GLN A 77 -6.59 -2.95 -2.06
N GLU A 78 -6.17 -1.73 -1.70
CA GLU A 78 -5.51 -1.45 -0.41
C GLU A 78 -6.37 -1.90 0.77
N VAL A 79 -7.63 -1.48 0.82
CA VAL A 79 -8.54 -1.85 1.92
C VAL A 79 -8.76 -3.36 1.99
N SER A 80 -8.86 -4.04 0.85
CA SER A 80 -9.00 -5.50 0.78
C SER A 80 -7.77 -6.24 1.31
N PHE A 81 -6.58 -5.67 1.12
CA PHE A 81 -5.32 -6.18 1.61
C PHE A 81 -5.20 -5.98 3.13
N TYR A 82 -5.40 -4.75 3.63
CA TYR A 82 -5.28 -4.43 5.05
C TYR A 82 -6.34 -5.13 5.91
N THR A 83 -7.55 -5.34 5.41
CA THR A 83 -8.59 -6.10 6.15
C THR A 83 -8.39 -7.62 6.11
N GLY A 84 -7.41 -8.11 5.34
CA GLY A 84 -7.11 -9.53 5.20
C GLY A 84 -8.08 -10.32 4.31
N TRP A 85 -9.03 -9.67 3.65
CA TRP A 85 -10.06 -10.32 2.82
C TRP A 85 -9.49 -10.96 1.57
N VAL A 86 -8.63 -10.23 0.85
CA VAL A 86 -7.98 -10.72 -0.37
C VAL A 86 -6.49 -10.93 -0.08
N THR A 87 -6.19 -11.88 0.82
CA THR A 87 -4.82 -12.31 1.13
C THR A 87 -4.54 -13.69 0.58
N GLY A 88 -3.27 -14.00 0.29
CA GLY A 88 -2.89 -15.25 -0.38
C GLY A 88 -3.16 -16.52 0.44
N PRO A 89 -3.10 -17.70 -0.21
CA PRO A 89 -3.41 -18.99 0.42
C PRO A 89 -2.47 -19.35 1.58
N ARG A 90 -1.28 -18.74 1.65
CA ARG A 90 -0.27 -19.08 2.65
C ARG A 90 -0.32 -18.15 3.86
N LYS A 91 -0.83 -18.67 4.97
CA LYS A 91 -0.83 -18.01 6.29
C LYS A 91 0.27 -18.52 7.25
N VAL A 92 1.28 -19.25 6.74
CA VAL A 92 2.35 -19.93 7.52
C VAL A 92 3.77 -19.41 7.19
N CYS A 93 4.65 -19.29 8.20
CA CYS A 93 5.84 -18.41 8.12
C CYS A 93 6.84 -19.08 7.20
N CYS A 94 7.83 -18.35 6.68
CA CYS A 94 8.87 -19.05 5.97
C CYS A 94 9.60 -20.00 6.93
N PRO A 95 9.69 -21.31 6.61
CA PRO A 95 10.34 -22.27 7.49
C PRO A 95 11.83 -21.93 7.71
N PRO A 96 12.44 -22.42 8.80
CA PRO A 96 13.86 -22.18 9.09
C PRO A 96 14.74 -22.59 7.90
N GLY A 97 15.63 -21.70 7.45
CA GLY A 97 16.51 -21.94 6.28
C GLY A 97 15.95 -21.45 4.94
N CYS A 98 14.77 -20.84 4.92
CA CYS A 98 14.20 -20.21 3.73
C CYS A 98 15.04 -18.99 3.28
N ARG A 99 15.76 -19.11 2.15
CA ARG A 99 16.60 -18.05 1.55
C ARG A 99 16.42 -18.02 0.03
N GLY A 100 16.74 -16.88 -0.59
CA GLY A 100 16.79 -16.72 -2.04
C GLY A 100 15.43 -16.89 -2.73
N TRP A 101 15.41 -17.58 -3.87
CA TRP A 101 14.21 -17.73 -4.72
C TRP A 101 13.03 -18.42 -4.04
N LYS A 102 13.29 -19.38 -3.14
CA LYS A 102 12.24 -20.04 -2.35
C LYS A 102 11.56 -19.05 -1.40
N HIS A 103 12.29 -18.09 -0.86
CA HIS A 103 11.74 -17.03 -0.03
C HIS A 103 10.84 -16.08 -0.82
N PHE A 104 11.26 -15.71 -2.03
CA PHE A 104 10.48 -14.91 -2.97
C PHE A 104 9.17 -15.59 -3.37
N LEU A 105 9.23 -16.86 -3.82
CA LEU A 105 8.04 -17.66 -4.16
C LEU A 105 7.07 -17.78 -3.00
N HIS A 106 7.59 -17.95 -1.79
CA HIS A 106 6.79 -18.05 -0.59
C HIS A 106 6.11 -16.73 -0.18
N ALA A 107 6.79 -15.59 -0.39
CA ALA A 107 6.19 -14.27 -0.23
C ALA A 107 5.13 -14.00 -1.31
N LEU A 108 5.37 -14.43 -2.55
CA LEU A 108 4.40 -14.32 -3.64
C LEU A 108 3.14 -15.16 -3.37
N HIS A 109 3.29 -16.40 -2.89
CA HIS A 109 2.17 -17.24 -2.47
C HIS A 109 1.39 -16.67 -1.28
N ALA A 110 2.00 -15.82 -0.45
CA ALA A 110 1.30 -15.15 0.64
C ALA A 110 0.39 -14.01 0.14
N ASN A 111 0.56 -13.53 -1.10
CA ASN A 111 -0.23 -12.44 -1.67
C ASN A 111 -0.91 -12.76 -3.01
N LEU A 112 -0.86 -14.01 -3.49
CA LEU A 112 -1.24 -14.34 -4.86
C LEU A 112 -2.65 -13.86 -5.26
N TRP A 113 -3.62 -13.97 -4.35
CA TRP A 113 -5.00 -13.52 -4.62
C TRP A 113 -5.09 -12.01 -4.81
N HIS A 114 -4.28 -11.24 -4.08
CA HIS A 114 -4.21 -9.79 -4.22
C HIS A 114 -3.63 -9.39 -5.58
N GLU A 115 -2.56 -10.07 -6.01
CA GLU A 115 -1.95 -9.85 -7.34
C GLU A 115 -2.94 -10.10 -8.47
N LEU A 116 -3.69 -11.21 -8.38
CA LEU A 116 -4.70 -11.54 -9.37
C LEU A 116 -5.84 -10.51 -9.39
N SER A 117 -6.26 -10.05 -8.21
CA SER A 117 -7.27 -9.00 -8.06
C SER A 117 -6.82 -7.66 -8.66
N MET A 118 -5.56 -7.28 -8.41
CA MET A 118 -4.92 -6.09 -8.97
C MET A 118 -4.84 -6.19 -10.50
N ALA A 119 -4.34 -7.31 -11.03
CA ALA A 119 -4.24 -7.53 -12.48
C ALA A 119 -5.61 -7.53 -13.17
N LEU A 120 -6.63 -8.14 -12.55
CA LEU A 120 -8.00 -8.14 -13.06
C LEU A 120 -8.59 -6.73 -13.09
N SER A 121 -8.37 -5.95 -12.02
CA SER A 121 -8.85 -4.58 -11.95
C SER A 121 -8.15 -3.68 -12.96
N ALA A 122 -6.84 -3.87 -13.17
CA ALA A 122 -6.09 -3.19 -14.21
C ALA A 122 -6.66 -3.49 -15.60
N ALA A 123 -6.91 -4.78 -15.90
CA ALA A 123 -7.49 -5.21 -17.16
C ALA A 123 -8.89 -4.63 -17.37
N LEU A 124 -9.72 -4.59 -16.31
CA LEU A 124 -11.06 -4.02 -16.37
C LEU A 124 -11.03 -2.50 -16.63
N VAL A 125 -10.17 -1.76 -15.92
CA VAL A 125 -9.96 -0.32 -16.11
C VAL A 125 -9.54 -0.02 -17.55
N VAL A 126 -8.54 -0.75 -18.05
CA VAL A 126 -8.02 -0.61 -19.41
C VAL A 126 -9.09 -0.94 -20.44
N TRP A 127 -9.87 -2.00 -20.22
CA TRP A 127 -10.96 -2.39 -21.11
C TRP A 127 -12.06 -1.32 -21.18
N LEU A 128 -12.44 -0.76 -20.02
CA LEU A 128 -13.49 0.27 -19.94
C LEU A 128 -13.11 1.59 -20.61
N THR A 129 -11.81 1.93 -20.65
CA THR A 129 -11.32 3.16 -21.29
C THR A 129 -10.61 2.90 -22.62
N TRP A 130 -10.68 1.67 -23.16
CA TRP A 130 -9.91 1.32 -24.34
C TRP A 130 -10.32 2.16 -25.54
N GLY A 131 -9.36 2.85 -26.16
CA GLY A 131 -9.62 3.72 -27.31
C GLY A 131 -10.35 5.03 -26.98
N ALA A 132 -10.67 5.27 -25.71
CA ALA A 132 -11.35 6.49 -25.27
C ALA A 132 -10.36 7.68 -25.16
N PRO A 133 -10.81 8.92 -25.37
CA PRO A 133 -9.94 10.09 -25.32
C PRO A 133 -9.49 10.47 -23.89
N ASN A 134 -10.27 10.15 -22.85
CA ASN A 134 -9.91 10.42 -21.46
C ASN A 134 -9.25 9.19 -20.80
N GLN A 135 -7.92 9.19 -20.76
CA GLN A 135 -7.12 8.10 -20.17
C GLN A 135 -6.67 8.37 -18.72
N VAL A 136 -7.14 9.46 -18.10
CA VAL A 136 -6.57 9.90 -16.81
C VAL A 136 -6.85 8.91 -15.69
N GLY A 137 -8.05 8.32 -15.63
CA GLY A 137 -8.36 7.31 -14.62
C GLY A 137 -7.51 6.04 -14.77
N THR A 138 -7.26 5.62 -16.01
CA THR A 138 -6.41 4.47 -16.32
C THR A 138 -4.97 4.71 -15.90
N TRP A 139 -4.40 5.86 -16.28
CA TRP A 139 -3.04 6.20 -15.85
C TRP A 139 -2.94 6.43 -14.33
N THR A 140 -3.99 6.91 -13.68
CA THR A 140 -4.01 7.04 -12.22
C THR A 140 -3.87 5.67 -11.56
N PHE A 141 -4.67 4.70 -12.01
CA PHE A 141 -4.58 3.33 -11.51
C PHE A 141 -3.21 2.71 -11.82
N MET A 142 -2.68 2.89 -13.04
CA MET A 142 -1.39 2.33 -13.44
C MET A 142 -0.21 2.91 -12.65
N VAL A 143 -0.21 4.22 -12.38
CA VAL A 143 0.81 4.86 -11.54
C VAL A 143 0.79 4.28 -10.13
N LEU A 144 -0.41 4.18 -9.52
CA LEU A 144 -0.57 3.60 -8.19
C LEU A 144 -0.12 2.14 -8.14
N TRP A 145 -0.53 1.33 -9.12
CA TRP A 145 -0.16 -0.07 -9.22
C TRP A 145 1.35 -0.26 -9.39
N TRP A 146 1.96 0.48 -10.33
CA TRP A 146 3.40 0.44 -10.57
C TRP A 146 4.21 0.79 -9.32
N MET A 147 3.83 1.89 -8.65
CA MET A 147 4.54 2.36 -7.47
C MET A 147 4.31 1.43 -6.26
N HIS A 148 3.11 0.85 -6.11
CA HIS A 148 2.84 -0.15 -5.08
C HIS A 148 3.71 -1.41 -5.27
N GLU A 149 3.73 -1.99 -6.48
CA GLU A 149 4.57 -3.16 -6.75
C GLU A 149 6.07 -2.85 -6.64
N SER A 150 6.48 -1.66 -7.07
CA SER A 150 7.87 -1.23 -6.91
C SER A 150 8.28 -1.15 -5.45
N ALA A 151 7.46 -0.53 -4.59
CA ALA A 151 7.72 -0.45 -3.15
C ALA A 151 7.80 -1.84 -2.53
N ARG A 152 6.87 -2.72 -2.88
CA ARG A 152 6.80 -4.10 -2.39
C ARG A 152 8.03 -4.93 -2.79
N LEU A 153 8.44 -4.86 -4.05
CA LEU A 153 9.64 -5.54 -4.54
C LEU A 153 10.89 -4.98 -3.85
N ASN A 154 10.99 -3.66 -3.69
CA ASN A 154 12.09 -3.04 -2.95
C ASN A 154 12.15 -3.57 -1.52
N VAL A 155 11.02 -3.61 -0.80
CA VAL A 155 10.92 -4.16 0.55
C VAL A 155 11.31 -5.64 0.62
N LEU A 156 10.92 -6.44 -0.38
CA LEU A 156 11.24 -7.87 -0.44
C LEU A 156 12.74 -8.14 -0.70
N PHE A 157 13.35 -7.41 -1.63
CA PHE A 157 14.79 -7.50 -1.90
C PHE A 157 15.65 -6.89 -0.79
N GLY A 158 15.07 -5.93 -0.08
CA GLY A 158 15.51 -5.40 1.19
C GLY A 158 15.79 -3.89 1.13
N VAL A 159 15.22 -3.18 2.10
CA VAL A 159 15.38 -1.73 2.30
C VAL A 159 15.79 -1.42 3.73
N ARG A 160 16.26 -0.18 3.94
CA ARG A 160 16.80 0.27 5.22
C ARG A 160 15.69 0.55 6.23
N ASN A 161 14.59 1.14 5.79
CA ASN A 161 13.41 1.39 6.60
C ASN A 161 12.25 0.48 6.17
N LEU A 162 11.95 -0.53 6.98
CA LEU A 162 10.89 -1.50 6.70
C LEU A 162 9.48 -1.02 7.07
N ASN A 163 9.34 0.15 7.74
CA ASN A 163 8.04 0.69 8.16
C ASN A 163 7.16 -0.36 8.87
N ALA A 164 7.78 -1.24 9.67
CA ALA A 164 7.11 -2.39 10.30
C ALA A 164 6.02 -2.03 11.32
N GLU A 165 5.90 -0.75 11.65
CA GLU A 165 4.85 -0.13 12.48
C GLU A 165 3.52 0.04 11.71
N PHE A 166 3.56 0.16 10.39
CA PHE A 166 2.37 0.26 9.55
C PHE A 166 1.69 -1.11 9.34
N LEU A 167 2.44 -2.20 9.49
CA LEU A 167 1.91 -3.56 9.37
C LEU A 167 0.93 -3.91 10.51
N PRO A 168 -0.32 -4.29 10.19
CA PRO A 168 -1.30 -4.75 11.17
C PRO A 168 -0.80 -5.99 11.93
N GLU A 169 -1.21 -6.15 13.21
CA GLU A 169 -0.80 -7.28 14.04
C GLU A 169 -1.17 -8.65 13.44
N HIS A 170 -2.29 -8.72 12.73
CA HIS A 170 -2.73 -9.95 12.08
C HIS A 170 -1.88 -10.35 10.87
N LEU A 171 -1.08 -9.41 10.34
CA LEU A 171 -0.06 -9.62 9.31
C LEU A 171 1.35 -9.65 9.91
N ALA A 172 1.53 -9.77 11.23
CA ALA A 172 2.84 -9.86 11.87
C ALA A 172 3.70 -11.00 11.30
N HIS A 173 3.02 -12.04 10.82
CA HIS A 173 3.57 -13.11 9.99
C HIS A 173 4.47 -12.67 8.83
N MET A 174 4.08 -11.58 8.16
CA MET A 174 4.78 -11.03 7.00
C MET A 174 6.14 -10.43 7.39
N LYS A 175 6.33 -10.04 8.66
CA LYS A 175 7.61 -9.51 9.17
C LYS A 175 8.74 -10.52 8.99
N GLY A 176 8.44 -11.82 9.02
CA GLY A 176 9.41 -12.88 8.74
C GLY A 176 9.98 -12.84 7.32
N PHE A 177 9.23 -12.27 6.37
CA PHE A 177 9.64 -12.15 4.96
C PHE A 177 10.42 -10.88 4.63
N LEU A 178 10.46 -9.92 5.56
CA LEU A 178 11.13 -8.64 5.36
C LEU A 178 12.64 -8.76 5.58
N THR A 179 13.40 -8.25 4.61
CA THR A 179 14.87 -8.23 4.66
C THR A 179 15.35 -6.80 4.88
N GLN A 180 16.17 -6.55 5.92
CA GLN A 180 16.81 -5.25 6.09
C GLN A 180 18.13 -5.22 5.32
N LYS A 181 18.25 -4.31 4.36
CA LYS A 181 19.49 -4.05 3.60
C LYS A 181 19.65 -2.54 3.34
N PRO A 182 20.89 -2.03 3.23
CA PRO A 182 21.11 -0.60 3.05
C PRO A 182 20.58 -0.08 1.71
N ILE A 183 20.72 -0.85 0.62
CA ILE A 183 20.16 -0.51 -0.69
C ILE A 183 20.02 -1.77 -1.56
N ASN A 184 19.06 -1.73 -2.50
CA ASN A 184 18.88 -2.71 -3.56
C ASN A 184 19.00 -2.00 -4.92
N LEU A 185 19.51 -2.68 -5.96
CA LEU A 185 19.65 -2.12 -7.31
C LEU A 185 18.31 -1.79 -8.00
N LEU A 186 17.21 -2.39 -7.55
CA LEU A 186 15.88 -2.10 -8.08
C LEU A 186 15.41 -0.68 -7.69
N PHE A 187 15.87 -0.16 -6.55
CA PHE A 187 15.52 1.17 -6.08
C PHE A 187 15.94 2.27 -7.07
N PRO A 188 17.24 2.44 -7.43
CA PRO A 188 17.63 3.50 -8.35
C PRO A 188 16.97 3.35 -9.72
N ILE A 189 16.77 2.12 -10.20
CA ILE A 189 16.09 1.88 -11.49
C ILE A 189 14.64 2.39 -11.45
N SER A 190 13.87 1.96 -10.44
CA SER A 190 12.46 2.34 -10.29
C SER A 190 12.28 3.85 -10.08
N VAL A 191 13.11 4.47 -9.24
CA VAL A 191 13.06 5.91 -8.99
C VAL A 191 13.49 6.71 -10.21
N THR A 192 14.56 6.32 -10.91
CA THR A 192 15.00 7.00 -12.12
C THR A 192 13.95 6.90 -13.23
N ALA A 193 13.39 5.71 -13.49
CA ALA A 193 12.34 5.55 -14.49
C ALA A 193 11.12 6.42 -14.18
N SER A 194 10.69 6.43 -12.91
CA SER A 194 9.55 7.25 -12.46
C SER A 194 9.86 8.74 -12.53
N THR A 195 11.08 9.16 -12.22
CA THR A 195 11.52 10.57 -12.33
C THR A 195 11.55 11.02 -13.79
N VAL A 196 12.00 10.17 -14.72
CA VAL A 196 11.96 10.48 -16.15
C VAL A 196 10.51 10.66 -16.61
N ALA A 197 9.62 9.73 -16.24
CA ALA A 197 8.19 9.86 -16.56
C ALA A 197 7.58 11.15 -15.99
N LEU A 198 7.92 11.50 -14.75
CA LEU A 198 7.48 12.76 -14.13
C LEU A 198 7.97 13.98 -14.91
N VAL A 199 9.24 14.03 -15.31
CA VAL A 199 9.79 15.12 -16.11
C VAL A 199 9.05 15.25 -17.44
N VAL A 200 8.79 14.12 -18.12
CA VAL A 200 8.03 14.12 -19.38
C VAL A 200 6.61 14.67 -19.16
N MET A 201 5.92 14.27 -18.10
CA MET A 201 4.58 14.79 -17.76
C MET A 201 4.61 16.29 -17.50
N VAL A 202 5.60 16.79 -16.75
CA VAL A 202 5.76 18.22 -16.45
C VAL A 202 6.06 19.03 -17.70
N MET A 203 6.92 18.52 -18.59
CA MET A 203 7.24 19.17 -19.87
C MET A 203 5.99 19.28 -20.75
N GLN A 204 5.21 18.21 -20.90
CA GLN A 204 3.98 18.22 -21.68
C GLN A 204 2.90 19.11 -21.06
N ALA A 205 2.76 19.12 -19.72
CA ALA A 205 1.82 19.99 -19.03
C ALA A 205 2.18 21.49 -19.14
N SER A 206 3.46 21.80 -19.35
CA SER A 206 3.97 23.17 -19.52
C SER A 206 3.92 23.67 -20.96
N ASP A 207 3.62 22.78 -21.92
CA ASP A 207 3.46 23.16 -23.33
C ASP A 207 2.15 23.95 -23.52
N PRO A 208 2.22 25.22 -24.00
CA PRO A 208 1.03 26.03 -24.26
C PRO A 208 0.06 25.42 -25.29
N ALA A 209 0.52 24.48 -26.14
CA ALA A 209 -0.32 23.79 -27.12
C ALA A 209 -1.16 22.67 -26.50
N THR A 210 -0.89 22.26 -25.26
CA THR A 210 -1.63 21.20 -24.57
C THR A 210 -3.02 21.68 -24.15
N SER A 211 -4.04 20.89 -24.44
CA SER A 211 -5.43 21.21 -24.08
C SER A 211 -5.61 21.26 -22.55
N GLY A 212 -6.48 22.14 -22.05
CA GLY A 212 -6.65 22.34 -20.60
C GLY A 212 -7.02 21.07 -19.82
N HIS A 213 -7.82 20.18 -20.41
CA HIS A 213 -8.17 18.89 -19.78
C HIS A 213 -6.95 17.97 -19.66
N HIS A 214 -6.04 18.01 -20.64
CA HIS A 214 -4.85 17.19 -20.68
C HIS A 214 -3.79 17.75 -19.71
N THR A 215 -3.63 19.07 -19.67
CA THR A 215 -2.79 19.76 -18.67
C THR A 215 -3.23 19.42 -17.25
N ALA A 216 -4.53 19.48 -16.95
CA ALA A 216 -5.05 19.10 -15.63
C ALA A 216 -4.76 17.62 -15.31
N GLY A 217 -4.94 16.73 -16.29
CA GLY A 217 -4.64 15.30 -16.15
C GLY A 217 -3.17 15.04 -15.82
N LEU A 218 -2.26 15.61 -16.60
CA LEU A 218 -0.81 15.50 -16.39
C LEU A 218 -0.37 16.12 -15.07
N ALA A 219 -0.95 17.24 -14.66
CA ALA A 219 -0.65 17.88 -13.38
C ALA A 219 -1.05 16.97 -12.20
N MET A 220 -2.21 16.31 -12.28
CA MET A 220 -2.63 15.36 -11.24
C MET A 220 -1.76 14.11 -11.23
N LEU A 221 -1.55 13.47 -12.38
CA LEU A 221 -0.71 12.28 -12.50
C LEU A 221 0.74 12.55 -12.07
N GLY A 222 1.29 13.70 -12.46
CA GLY A 222 2.62 14.15 -12.07
C GLY A 222 2.73 14.40 -10.57
N ALA A 223 1.74 15.06 -9.95
CA ALA A 223 1.72 15.23 -8.50
C ALA A 223 1.65 13.89 -7.77
N LEU A 224 0.80 12.96 -8.24
CA LEU A 224 0.66 11.62 -7.66
C LEU A 224 1.95 10.81 -7.77
N LEU A 225 2.58 10.82 -8.94
CA LEU A 225 3.85 10.14 -9.18
C LEU A 225 4.98 10.77 -8.36
N GLY A 226 5.00 12.10 -8.24
CA GLY A 226 5.95 12.84 -7.40
C GLY A 226 5.83 12.46 -5.92
N LEU A 227 4.60 12.38 -5.39
CA LEU A 227 4.35 11.89 -4.03
C LEU A 227 4.84 10.45 -3.85
N ALA A 228 4.57 9.58 -4.81
CA ALA A 228 5.01 8.19 -4.75
C ALA A 228 6.55 8.05 -4.83
N ILE A 229 7.24 8.88 -5.61
CA ILE A 229 8.71 8.92 -5.64
C ILE A 229 9.26 9.35 -4.28
N ILE A 230 8.67 10.38 -3.67
CA ILE A 230 9.05 10.83 -2.31
C ILE A 230 8.85 9.70 -1.30
N GLU A 231 7.73 8.98 -1.38
CA GLU A 231 7.47 7.81 -0.53
C GLU A 231 8.52 6.71 -0.71
N HIS A 232 8.99 6.47 -1.95
CA HIS A 232 10.09 5.52 -2.18
C HIS A 232 11.38 5.97 -1.49
N TRP A 233 11.71 7.27 -1.55
CA TRP A 233 12.86 7.79 -0.82
C TRP A 233 12.74 7.56 0.70
N PHE A 234 11.53 7.54 1.25
CA PHE A 234 11.30 7.21 2.67
C PHE A 234 11.58 5.74 3.03
N LEU A 235 11.62 4.82 2.06
CA LEU A 235 12.07 3.45 2.30
C LEU A 235 13.58 3.37 2.57
N ILE A 236 14.35 4.38 2.14
CA ILE A 236 15.80 4.45 2.33
C ILE A 236 16.18 5.40 3.45
N LEU A 237 15.52 6.55 3.54
CA LEU A 237 15.81 7.56 4.56
C LEU A 237 15.25 7.12 5.91
N PRO A 238 16.05 7.19 7.00
CA PRO A 238 15.60 6.81 8.34
C PRO A 238 14.76 7.92 8.99
N LEU A 239 13.61 8.26 8.38
CA LEU A 239 12.69 9.28 8.88
C LEU A 239 11.48 8.61 9.56
N PRO A 240 11.04 9.10 10.74
CA PRO A 240 9.89 8.54 11.47
C PRO A 240 8.56 8.97 10.82
N PHE A 241 8.28 8.46 9.63
CA PHE A 241 7.11 8.80 8.83
C PHE A 241 5.77 8.50 9.55
N ALA A 242 5.77 7.54 10.46
CA ALA A 242 4.62 7.21 11.29
C ALA A 242 4.09 8.41 12.09
N GLU A 243 4.96 9.37 12.44
CA GLU A 243 4.56 10.57 13.20
C GLU A 243 3.63 11.50 12.42
N LEU A 244 3.77 11.58 11.09
CA LEU A 244 2.90 12.42 10.23
C LEU A 244 1.43 11.96 10.29
N TRP A 245 1.19 10.66 10.50
CA TRP A 245 -0.14 10.07 10.70
C TRP A 245 -0.35 9.55 12.13
N GLY A 246 0.43 10.02 13.11
CA GLY A 246 0.36 9.56 14.50
C GLY A 246 -1.04 9.69 15.12
N TRP A 247 -1.79 10.73 14.74
CA TRP A 247 -3.20 10.89 15.09
C TRP A 247 -4.15 9.81 14.54
N TYR A 248 -3.92 9.30 13.33
CA TYR A 248 -4.67 8.18 12.77
C TYR A 248 -4.26 6.86 13.42
N MET A 249 -2.97 6.66 13.71
CA MET A 249 -2.48 5.44 14.37
C MET A 249 -2.96 5.29 15.82
N ARG A 250 -3.25 6.39 16.52
CA ARG A 250 -3.87 6.36 17.87
C ARG A 250 -5.23 5.65 17.91
N SER A 251 -5.92 5.50 16.77
CA SER A 251 -7.13 4.67 16.69
C SER A 251 -6.86 3.21 17.08
N ARG A 252 -5.71 2.64 16.67
CA ARG A 252 -5.28 1.28 17.05
C ARG A 252 -5.12 1.14 18.57
N GLU A 253 -4.56 2.16 19.23
CA GLU A 253 -4.35 2.17 20.68
C GLU A 253 -5.67 2.31 21.44
N ARG A 254 -6.59 3.15 20.96
CA ARG A 254 -7.91 3.36 21.56
C ARG A 254 -8.75 2.08 21.61
N TRP A 255 -8.65 1.23 20.59
CA TRP A 255 -9.40 -0.03 20.54
C TRP A 255 -8.69 -1.20 21.23
N ARG A 256 -7.36 -1.11 21.45
CA ARG A 256 -6.64 -2.06 22.32
C ARG A 256 -7.05 -1.93 23.79
N THR A 257 -7.27 -0.71 24.29
CA THR A 257 -7.65 -0.48 25.70
C THR A 257 -9.11 -0.81 26.00
N THR A 258 -9.94 -1.00 24.97
CA THR A 258 -11.38 -1.31 25.11
C THR A 258 -11.73 -2.77 24.77
N GLY A 259 -10.75 -3.59 24.37
CA GLY A 259 -10.92 -5.04 24.22
C GLY A 259 -10.89 -5.78 25.57
N PRO A 260 -11.44 -7.00 25.66
CA PRO A 260 -11.35 -7.79 26.89
C PRO A 260 -9.88 -8.01 27.24
N THR A 261 -9.51 -7.65 28.47
CA THR A 261 -8.16 -7.83 29.00
C THR A 261 -7.78 -9.32 28.85
N PRO A 262 -6.62 -9.67 28.25
CA PRO A 262 -6.12 -11.03 28.32
C PRO A 262 -6.09 -11.48 29.78
N PRO A 263 -6.55 -12.70 30.11
CA PRO A 263 -6.45 -13.19 31.47
C PRO A 263 -5.01 -13.07 31.94
N ALA A 264 -4.83 -12.52 33.14
CA ALA A 264 -3.52 -12.30 33.74
C ALA A 264 -2.70 -13.60 33.63
N ALA A 265 -1.47 -13.48 33.11
CA ALA A 265 -0.55 -14.60 33.05
C ALA A 265 -0.45 -15.20 34.47
N PRO A 266 -0.58 -16.53 34.62
CA PRO A 266 -0.43 -17.16 35.93
C PRO A 266 0.95 -16.80 36.49
N PRO A 267 1.05 -16.54 37.82
CA PRO A 267 2.32 -16.17 38.43
C PRO A 267 3.36 -17.27 38.14
N PRO A 268 4.63 -16.90 37.90
CA PRO A 268 5.67 -17.87 37.62
C PRO A 268 5.75 -18.87 38.77
N SER A 269 5.52 -20.15 38.46
CA SER A 269 5.62 -21.24 39.42
C SER A 269 7.04 -21.29 39.96
N SER A 270 7.21 -21.05 41.25
CA SER A 270 8.47 -21.20 41.97
C SER A 270 8.83 -22.69 42.09
N PHE A 271 9.39 -23.27 41.04
CA PHE A 271 10.18 -24.49 41.16
C PHE A 271 11.66 -24.12 40.99
N ALA A 272 12.30 -23.95 42.13
CA ALA A 272 13.75 -23.94 42.27
C ALA A 272 14.28 -25.33 41.86
N GLY A 273 15.13 -25.37 40.83
CA GLY A 273 15.80 -26.59 40.39
C GLY A 273 17.06 -26.22 39.61
N ALA A 274 18.20 -26.29 40.30
CA ALA A 274 19.59 -26.26 39.85
C ALA A 274 19.90 -25.83 38.41
N ALA A 275 20.62 -24.71 38.30
CA ALA A 275 21.25 -24.20 37.09
C ALA A 275 22.28 -25.18 36.52
N ALA A 276 22.18 -25.48 35.22
CA ALA A 276 23.29 -25.94 34.39
C ALA A 276 23.73 -24.78 33.47
N PRO A 277 25.03 -24.57 33.25
CA PRO A 277 25.51 -23.46 32.43
C PRO A 277 25.24 -23.73 30.95
N VAL A 278 24.27 -23.00 30.37
CA VAL A 278 24.03 -22.96 28.92
C VAL A 278 25.04 -22.00 28.29
N THR A 279 25.94 -22.54 27.47
CA THR A 279 26.87 -21.78 26.64
C THR A 279 26.11 -20.96 25.57
N PRO A 280 26.55 -19.73 25.23
CA PRO A 280 25.85 -18.89 24.27
C PRO A 280 26.13 -19.37 22.83
N GLY A 281 25.20 -20.13 22.26
CA GLY A 281 25.12 -20.39 20.82
C GLY A 281 24.68 -19.13 20.05
N PRO A 282 25.05 -18.99 18.76
CA PRO A 282 24.88 -17.75 18.01
C PRO A 282 23.39 -17.39 17.83
N ARG A 283 23.06 -16.14 18.21
CA ARG A 283 21.77 -15.48 17.98
C ARG A 283 21.38 -15.48 16.50
N ALA A 284 20.60 -16.46 16.06
CA ALA A 284 19.99 -16.43 14.73
C ALA A 284 18.75 -17.33 14.63
N ALA A 285 17.69 -17.09 15.41
CA ALA A 285 16.33 -17.58 15.11
C ALA A 285 15.29 -16.99 16.08
N ALA A 286 14.92 -15.72 15.91
CA ALA A 286 13.77 -15.14 16.62
C ALA A 286 12.96 -14.24 15.68
N LYS A 287 12.53 -14.79 14.53
CA LYS A 287 11.76 -14.02 13.52
C LYS A 287 10.29 -14.43 13.32
N CYS A 288 9.79 -15.48 13.98
CA CYS A 288 8.35 -15.76 14.02
C CYS A 288 8.03 -16.61 15.26
N GLN A 289 7.45 -16.02 16.29
CA GLN A 289 6.59 -16.76 17.23
C GLN A 289 5.16 -16.29 16.96
N VAL A 290 4.48 -16.96 16.05
CA VAL A 290 3.01 -16.92 16.01
C VAL A 290 2.58 -17.86 17.14
N SER A 291 2.00 -17.27 18.18
CA SER A 291 1.32 -18.04 19.23
C SER A 291 0.22 -18.85 18.56
N SER A 292 0.45 -20.16 18.43
CA SER A 292 -0.59 -21.13 18.16
C SER A 292 -1.47 -21.21 19.40
N VAL A 293 -2.57 -20.46 19.41
CA VAL A 293 -3.72 -20.81 20.25
C VAL A 293 -4.83 -21.17 19.27
N GLU A 294 -5.05 -22.47 19.16
CA GLU A 294 -6.19 -23.11 18.52
C GLU A 294 -7.49 -22.77 19.24
N SER A 295 -8.60 -23.06 18.52
CA SER A 295 -10.03 -22.95 18.83
C SER A 295 -10.69 -21.57 18.75
#